data_AF-A0A7W1NEU2-F1
#
_entry.id   AF-A0A7W1NEU2-F1
#
_cell.length_a   1.000
_cell.length_b   1.000
_cell.length_c   1.000
_cell.angle_alpha   90.00
_cell.angle_beta   90.00
_cell.angle_gamma   90.00
#
_symmetry.space_group_name_H-M   'P 1'
#
loop_
_entity.id
_entity.type
_entity.pdbx_description
1 polymer ?
#
loop_
_entity_poly.entity_id
_entity_poly.type
_entity_poly.pdbx_seq_one_letter_code
_entity_poly.pdbx_strand_id
1 'polypeptide(L)'
;MPVAFGHRSVLVKAYVHVVAICHGAEVIARHARSYERDTMIFDPLHYLPLIEQKVGSLDQAAPLAGWVLPGEFATLRRLLESRLAKAGAREYVGVLRLHEGFSAMQVHDAVRTALRLGAISYDGVKHCLLAALDGRPLRLDLADYPHLPLPAVAITDPMAYNELLLTAVEAP
;
A
#
# COMPACT_ATOMS: atom_id res chain seq x y z
N MET A 1 -0.38 -17.18 -4.11
CA MET A 1 1.00 -16.64 -4.09
C MET A 1 2.00 -17.75 -3.72
N PRO A 2 3.17 -17.82 -4.36
CA PRO A 2 4.14 -18.94 -4.24
C PRO A 2 4.58 -19.26 -2.82
N VAL A 3 4.74 -18.24 -1.98
CA VAL A 3 5.13 -18.35 -0.58
C VAL A 3 4.29 -19.35 0.22
N ALA A 4 3.00 -19.48 -0.09
CA ALA A 4 2.11 -20.41 0.61
C ALA A 4 2.50 -21.89 0.41
N PHE A 5 3.33 -22.17 -0.60
CA PHE A 5 3.83 -23.50 -0.93
C PHE A 5 5.27 -23.74 -0.43
N GLY A 6 5.78 -22.88 0.45
CA GLY A 6 7.07 -23.10 1.12
C GLY A 6 7.14 -24.48 1.78
N HIS A 7 8.29 -25.14 1.67
CA HIS A 7 8.54 -26.50 2.17
C HIS A 7 7.65 -27.61 1.55
N ARG A 8 6.96 -27.35 0.43
CA ARG A 8 6.22 -28.36 -0.33
C ARG A 8 6.98 -28.76 -1.59
N SER A 9 6.78 -30.01 -2.02
CA SER A 9 7.30 -30.47 -3.31
C SER A 9 6.58 -29.74 -4.45
N VAL A 10 7.36 -29.18 -5.37
CA VAL A 10 6.87 -28.47 -6.55
C VAL A 10 7.49 -29.07 -7.81
N LEU A 11 6.78 -28.97 -8.94
CA LEU A 11 7.30 -29.35 -10.24
C LEU A 11 7.82 -28.10 -10.96
N VAL A 12 9.08 -28.14 -11.39
CA VAL A 12 9.68 -27.07 -12.19
C VAL A 12 9.69 -27.47 -13.66
N LYS A 13 9.04 -26.67 -14.51
CA LYS A 13 9.03 -26.83 -15.96
C LYS A 13 9.88 -25.72 -16.59
N ALA A 14 11.06 -26.07 -17.08
CA ALA A 14 11.99 -25.13 -17.73
C ALA A 14 11.80 -25.13 -19.25
N TYR A 15 11.08 -24.13 -19.76
CA TYR A 15 10.94 -23.90 -21.20
C TYR A 15 12.10 -23.05 -21.73
N VAL A 16 12.09 -22.73 -23.03
CA VAL A 16 13.15 -21.93 -23.67
C VAL A 16 13.22 -20.53 -23.06
N HIS A 17 12.09 -19.83 -22.90
CA HIS A 17 12.07 -18.44 -22.43
C HIS A 17 11.55 -18.26 -21.01
N VAL A 18 10.90 -19.29 -20.44
CA VAL A 18 10.19 -19.18 -19.16
C VAL A 18 10.42 -20.42 -18.31
N VAL A 19 10.56 -20.22 -17.00
CA VAL A 19 10.51 -21.26 -15.99
C VAL A 19 9.18 -21.15 -15.27
N ALA A 20 8.37 -22.21 -15.31
CA ALA A 20 7.11 -22.29 -14.59
C ALA A 20 7.26 -23.22 -13.40
N ILE A 21 6.80 -22.77 -12.23
CA ILE A 21 6.76 -23.56 -11.00
C ILE A 21 5.31 -23.98 -10.78
N CYS A 22 5.07 -25.28 -10.67
CA CYS A 22 3.74 -25.86 -10.50
C CYS A 22 3.62 -26.57 -9.16
N HIS A 23 2.43 -26.52 -8.56
CA HIS A 23 2.04 -27.40 -7.48
C HIS A 23 0.79 -28.18 -7.92
N GLY A 24 0.94 -29.49 -8.15
CA GLY A 24 -0.10 -30.28 -8.81
C GLY A 24 -0.37 -29.79 -10.25
N ALA A 25 -1.61 -29.44 -10.55
CA ALA A 25 -2.02 -28.90 -11.86
C ALA A 25 -1.90 -27.37 -11.96
N GLU A 26 -1.70 -26.66 -10.85
CA GLU A 26 -1.69 -25.20 -10.80
C GLU A 26 -0.28 -24.64 -11.00
N VAL A 27 -0.15 -23.60 -11.82
CA VAL A 27 1.11 -22.84 -11.95
C VAL A 27 1.13 -21.75 -10.88
N ILE A 28 2.04 -21.87 -9.94
CA ILE A 28 2.12 -20.96 -8.79
C ILE A 28 3.04 -19.76 -9.07
N ALA A 29 4.05 -19.91 -9.93
CA ALA A 29 4.97 -18.84 -10.32
C ALA A 29 5.47 -19.01 -11.77
N ARG A 30 5.79 -17.89 -12.42
CA ARG A 30 6.45 -17.86 -13.74
C ARG A 30 7.56 -16.83 -13.72
N HIS A 31 8.72 -17.20 -14.25
CA HIS A 31 9.88 -16.32 -14.34
C HIS A 31 10.50 -16.41 -15.74
N ALA A 32 11.04 -15.30 -16.24
CA ALA A 32 11.87 -15.34 -17.44
C ALA A 32 13.10 -16.21 -17.18
N ARG A 33 13.46 -17.06 -18.14
CA ARG A 33 14.64 -17.92 -18.01
C ARG A 33 15.90 -17.08 -18.16
N SER A 34 16.83 -17.21 -17.22
CA SER A 34 18.20 -16.75 -17.37
C SER A 34 19.14 -17.92 -17.67
N TYR A 35 20.18 -17.65 -18.45
CA TYR A 35 21.26 -18.58 -18.78
C TYR A 35 22.56 -18.24 -18.04
N GLU A 36 22.53 -17.21 -17.19
CA GLU A 36 23.65 -16.84 -16.32
C GLU A 36 23.84 -17.87 -15.21
N ARG A 37 25.05 -17.94 -14.65
CA ARG A 37 25.40 -18.84 -13.55
C ARG A 37 25.28 -18.11 -12.22
N ASP A 38 24.78 -18.82 -11.20
CA ASP A 38 24.64 -18.33 -9.82
C ASP A 38 23.80 -17.05 -9.66
N THR A 39 22.96 -16.73 -10.64
CA THR A 39 22.04 -15.58 -10.58
C THR A 39 20.75 -15.94 -9.83
N MET A 40 20.44 -15.15 -8.79
CA MET A 40 19.14 -15.19 -8.12
C MET A 40 18.19 -14.17 -8.77
N ILE A 41 17.03 -14.64 -9.24
CA ILE A 41 15.99 -13.79 -9.83
C ILE A 41 14.79 -13.77 -8.89
N PHE A 42 14.42 -12.58 -8.45
CA PHE A 42 13.28 -12.37 -7.57
C PHE A 42 12.14 -11.68 -8.32
N ASP A 43 10.91 -12.07 -7.98
CA ASP A 43 9.73 -11.25 -8.22
C ASP A 43 9.30 -10.69 -6.85
N PRO A 44 9.39 -9.36 -6.63
CA PRO A 44 9.01 -8.74 -5.36
C PRO A 44 7.61 -9.12 -4.88
N LEU A 45 6.65 -9.26 -5.81
CA LEU A 45 5.25 -9.51 -5.48
C LEU A 45 5.04 -10.88 -4.82
N HIS A 46 5.89 -11.86 -5.15
CA HIS A 46 5.82 -13.18 -4.54
C HIS A 46 6.11 -13.17 -3.04
N TYR A 47 6.85 -12.17 -2.54
CA TYR A 47 7.32 -12.11 -1.15
C TYR A 47 6.53 -11.15 -0.28
N LEU A 48 5.70 -10.28 -0.84
CA LEU A 48 4.91 -9.31 -0.07
C LEU A 48 4.05 -9.95 1.04
N PRO A 49 3.42 -11.13 0.87
CA PRO A 49 2.71 -11.81 1.95
C PRO A 49 3.60 -12.19 3.15
N LEU A 50 4.89 -12.51 2.94
CA LEU A 50 5.83 -12.75 4.04
C LEU A 50 6.19 -11.44 4.75
N ILE A 51 6.39 -10.38 3.98
CA ILE A 51 6.74 -9.06 4.52
C ILE A 51 5.59 -8.49 5.34
N GLU A 52 4.34 -8.74 4.96
CA GLU A 52 3.16 -8.34 5.74
C GLU A 52 3.14 -8.99 7.14
N GLN A 53 3.58 -10.25 7.25
CA GLN A 53 3.71 -10.95 8.53
C GLN A 53 4.87 -10.38 9.37
N LYS A 54 6.00 -10.07 8.73
CA LYS A 54 7.21 -9.52 9.37
C LYS A 54 7.63 -8.19 8.74
N VAL A 55 6.85 -7.15 9.00
CA VAL A 55 7.04 -5.82 8.40
C VAL A 55 8.44 -5.25 8.64
N GLY A 56 9.06 -5.56 9.78
CA GLY A 56 10.42 -5.11 10.10
C GLY A 56 11.51 -5.62 9.14
N SER A 57 11.24 -6.59 8.26
CA SER A 57 12.19 -7.02 7.23
C SER A 57 12.07 -6.27 5.91
N LEU A 58 11.14 -5.32 5.77
CA LEU A 58 10.89 -4.59 4.52
C LEU A 58 12.19 -4.02 3.92
N ASP A 59 13.02 -3.37 4.73
CA ASP A 59 14.28 -2.74 4.29
C ASP A 59 15.42 -3.72 4.02
N GLN A 60 15.34 -4.93 4.59
CA GLN A 60 16.41 -5.94 4.51
C GLN A 60 16.06 -7.09 3.56
N ALA A 61 14.89 -7.02 2.91
CA ALA A 61 14.41 -8.07 2.03
C ALA A 61 15.14 -8.02 0.68
N ALA A 62 16.04 -8.98 0.45
CA ALA A 62 16.73 -9.16 -0.82
C ALA A 62 15.79 -9.16 -2.05
N PRO A 63 14.58 -9.75 -2.02
CA PRO A 63 13.65 -9.70 -3.14
C PRO A 63 13.10 -8.30 -3.48
N LEU A 64 13.12 -7.39 -2.52
CA LEU A 64 12.68 -6.00 -2.69
C LEU A 64 13.86 -5.06 -3.01
N ALA A 65 15.09 -5.53 -2.81
CA ALA A 65 16.29 -4.77 -3.13
C ALA A 65 16.36 -4.52 -4.64
N GLY A 66 16.34 -3.25 -5.05
CA GLY A 66 16.33 -2.86 -6.45
C GLY A 66 14.94 -2.81 -7.10
N TRP A 67 13.85 -2.99 -6.35
CA TRP A 67 12.52 -2.73 -6.88
C TRP A 67 12.33 -1.23 -7.15
N VAL A 68 12.37 -0.85 -8.42
CA VAL A 68 12.25 0.55 -8.84
C VAL A 68 10.78 0.97 -8.82
N LEU A 69 10.43 1.74 -7.80
CA LEU A 69 9.11 2.38 -7.67
C LEU A 69 9.23 3.89 -7.96
N PRO A 70 8.17 4.53 -8.49
CA PRO A 70 8.10 5.98 -8.61
C PRO A 70 8.34 6.70 -7.28
N GLY A 71 8.93 7.89 -7.31
CA GLY A 71 9.35 8.64 -6.11
C GLY A 71 8.22 8.99 -5.14
N GLU A 72 6.99 8.99 -5.61
CA GLU A 72 5.78 9.17 -4.82
C GLU A 72 5.58 8.06 -3.79
N PHE A 73 6.02 6.83 -4.07
CA PHE A 73 5.99 5.74 -3.09
C PHE A 73 6.93 6.01 -1.91
N ALA A 74 8.13 6.54 -2.18
CA ALA A 74 9.05 6.95 -1.12
C ALA A 74 8.48 8.11 -0.28
N THR A 75 7.79 9.05 -0.93
CA THR A 75 7.11 10.15 -0.25
C THR A 75 5.97 9.63 0.64
N LEU A 76 5.12 8.74 0.11
CA LEU A 76 4.04 8.09 0.84
C LEU A 76 4.57 7.33 2.06
N ARG A 77 5.62 6.52 1.86
CA ARG A 77 6.27 5.75 2.94
C ARG A 77 6.72 6.66 4.08
N ARG A 78 7.45 7.73 3.77
CA ARG A 78 7.93 8.69 4.77
C ARG A 78 6.77 9.32 5.55
N LEU A 79 5.69 9.69 4.88
CA LEU A 79 4.51 10.29 5.51
C LEU A 79 3.75 9.29 6.41
N LEU A 80 3.63 8.03 5.98
CA LEU A 80 3.04 6.96 6.78
C LEU A 80 3.87 6.68 8.04
N GLU A 81 5.18 6.53 7.88
CA GLU A 81 6.11 6.31 9.00
C GLU A 81 6.11 7.49 9.98
N SER A 82 6.05 8.74 9.50
CA SER A 82 5.99 9.91 10.39
C SER A 82 4.67 10.01 11.16
N ARG A 83 3.54 9.57 10.57
CA ARG A 83 2.21 9.67 11.20
C ARG A 83 1.92 8.51 12.16
N LEU A 84 2.35 7.29 11.79
CA LEU A 84 1.90 6.06 12.42
C LEU A 84 3.05 5.23 13.03
N ALA A 85 4.28 5.74 13.00
CA ALA A 85 5.48 5.06 13.48
C ALA A 85 5.56 3.61 12.94
N LYS A 86 5.55 2.62 13.84
CA LYS A 86 5.63 1.19 13.48
C LYS A 86 4.45 0.71 12.62
N ALA A 87 3.27 1.31 12.75
CA ALA A 87 2.11 0.95 11.94
C ALA A 87 2.21 1.50 10.50
N GLY A 88 2.99 2.57 10.28
CA GLY A 88 3.18 3.17 8.95
C GLY A 88 3.82 2.23 7.94
N ALA A 89 4.81 1.44 8.37
CA ALA A 89 5.43 0.43 7.53
C ALA A 89 4.44 -0.68 7.12
N ARG A 90 3.50 -1.04 8.01
CA ARG A 90 2.47 -2.04 7.71
C ARG A 90 1.49 -1.53 6.66
N GLU A 91 1.04 -0.29 6.79
CA GLU A 91 0.18 0.33 5.78
C GLU A 91 0.89 0.46 4.43
N TYR A 92 2.16 0.84 4.45
CA TYR A 92 2.96 0.92 3.23
C TYR A 92 3.08 -0.44 2.53
N VAL A 93 3.34 -1.53 3.28
CA VAL A 93 3.28 -2.89 2.73
C VAL A 93 1.91 -3.18 2.13
N GLY A 94 0.82 -2.81 2.80
CA GLY A 94 -0.54 -2.93 2.27
C GLY A 94 -0.71 -2.23 0.92
N VAL A 95 -0.15 -1.02 0.76
CA VAL A 95 -0.16 -0.30 -0.53
C VAL A 95 0.64 -1.04 -1.59
N LEU A 96 1.82 -1.58 -1.25
CA LEU A 96 2.61 -2.38 -2.19
C LEU A 96 1.85 -3.64 -2.64
N ARG A 97 1.06 -4.26 -1.75
CA ARG A 97 0.23 -5.42 -2.08
C ARG A 97 -0.89 -5.12 -3.07
N LEU A 98 -1.25 -3.85 -3.30
CA LEU A 98 -2.18 -3.50 -4.38
C LEU A 98 -1.63 -3.89 -5.76
N HIS A 99 -0.31 -3.97 -5.92
CA HIS A 99 0.30 -4.48 -7.15
C HIS A 99 0.02 -5.97 -7.43
N GLU A 100 -0.48 -6.74 -6.46
CA GLU A 100 -0.92 -8.13 -6.67
C GLU A 100 -2.18 -8.24 -7.52
N GLY A 101 -3.04 -7.21 -7.49
CA GLY A 101 -4.35 -7.20 -8.18
C GLY A 101 -4.53 -6.10 -9.23
N PHE A 102 -3.66 -5.09 -9.24
CA PHE A 102 -3.78 -3.91 -10.09
C PHE A 102 -2.46 -3.61 -10.81
N SER A 103 -2.55 -2.97 -11.98
CA SER A 103 -1.36 -2.60 -12.75
C SER A 103 -0.52 -1.54 -12.02
N ALA A 104 0.78 -1.53 -12.27
CA ALA A 104 1.69 -0.56 -11.66
C ALA A 104 1.28 0.91 -11.90
N MET A 105 0.75 1.21 -13.08
CA MET A 105 0.24 2.54 -13.44
C MET A 105 -0.98 2.92 -12.61
N GLN A 106 -1.96 2.02 -12.46
CA GLN A 106 -3.16 2.28 -11.67
C GLN A 106 -2.83 2.55 -10.19
N VAL A 107 -1.96 1.73 -9.59
CA VAL A 107 -1.52 1.94 -8.20
C VAL A 107 -0.76 3.25 -8.06
N HIS A 108 0.11 3.56 -9.01
CA HIS A 108 0.86 4.82 -9.01
C HIS A 108 -0.06 6.06 -9.08
N ASP A 109 -1.05 6.07 -9.98
CA ASP A 109 -2.00 7.17 -10.10
C ASP A 109 -2.88 7.32 -8.85
N ALA A 110 -3.24 6.20 -8.21
CA ALA A 110 -3.94 6.21 -6.93
C ALA A 110 -3.07 6.80 -5.81
N VAL A 111 -1.79 6.44 -5.73
CA VAL A 111 -0.84 7.02 -4.76
C VAL A 111 -0.68 8.53 -5.00
N ARG A 112 -0.50 8.96 -6.25
CA ARG A 112 -0.45 10.39 -6.61
C ARG A 112 -1.70 11.14 -6.19
N THR A 113 -2.85 10.54 -6.40
CA THR A 113 -4.14 11.13 -6.02
C THR A 113 -4.30 11.20 -4.50
N ALA A 114 -3.96 10.15 -3.78
CA ALA A 114 -4.01 10.13 -2.31
C ALA A 114 -3.06 11.18 -1.70
N LEU A 115 -1.84 11.31 -2.23
CA LEU A 115 -0.89 12.34 -1.84
C LEU A 115 -1.44 13.75 -2.07
N ARG A 116 -2.03 14.01 -3.25
CA ARG A 116 -2.66 15.31 -3.58
C ARG A 116 -3.83 15.66 -2.65
N LEU A 117 -4.63 14.66 -2.26
CA LEU A 117 -5.79 14.84 -1.39
C LEU A 117 -5.43 14.80 0.11
N GLY A 118 -4.17 14.50 0.47
CA GLY A 118 -3.75 14.33 1.86
C GLY A 118 -4.28 13.06 2.55
N ALA A 119 -4.91 12.15 1.80
CA ALA A 119 -5.46 10.89 2.27
C ALA A 119 -4.36 9.83 2.44
N ILE A 120 -3.40 10.11 3.34
CA ILE A 120 -2.21 9.28 3.58
C ILE A 120 -2.58 8.12 4.52
N SER A 121 -3.21 7.10 3.94
CA SER A 121 -3.42 5.80 4.56
C SER A 121 -3.57 4.72 3.49
N TYR A 122 -3.42 3.45 3.87
CA TYR A 122 -3.72 2.33 2.97
C TYR A 122 -5.15 2.42 2.39
N ASP A 123 -6.14 2.64 3.26
CA ASP A 123 -7.54 2.75 2.83
C ASP A 123 -7.77 3.96 1.94
N GLY A 124 -7.08 5.08 2.17
CA GLY A 124 -7.13 6.27 1.33
C GLY A 124 -6.62 6.00 -0.09
N VAL A 125 -5.47 5.32 -0.22
CA VAL A 125 -4.91 4.92 -1.53
C VAL A 125 -5.83 3.92 -2.22
N LYS A 126 -6.30 2.89 -1.49
CA LYS A 126 -7.23 1.89 -2.04
C LYS A 126 -8.53 2.53 -2.51
N HIS A 127 -9.06 3.51 -1.77
CA HIS A 127 -10.26 4.22 -2.16
C HIS A 127 -10.04 5.06 -3.43
N CYS A 128 -8.93 5.77 -3.54
CA CYS A 128 -8.56 6.50 -4.77
C CYS A 128 -8.44 5.56 -5.97
N LEU A 129 -7.85 4.38 -5.77
CA LEU A 129 -7.71 3.35 -6.80
C LEU A 129 -9.07 2.85 -7.30
N LEU A 130 -9.94 2.45 -6.38
CA LEU A 130 -11.28 1.95 -6.73
C LEU A 130 -12.14 3.03 -7.39
N ALA A 131 -12.11 4.26 -6.87
CA ALA A 131 -12.84 5.39 -7.44
C ALA A 131 -12.40 5.70 -8.88
N ALA A 132 -11.10 5.62 -9.17
CA ALA A 132 -10.58 5.81 -10.51
C ALA A 132 -11.03 4.69 -11.49
N LEU A 133 -11.13 3.45 -11.01
CA LEU A 133 -11.60 2.32 -11.81
C LEU A 133 -13.12 2.38 -12.09
N ASP A 134 -13.90 2.79 -11.10
CA ASP A 134 -15.36 2.89 -11.21
C ASP A 134 -15.81 4.12 -12.01
N GLY A 135 -14.89 5.01 -12.39
CA GLY A 135 -15.20 6.26 -13.09
C GLY A 135 -16.00 7.25 -12.23
N ARG A 136 -16.08 7.02 -10.93
CA ARG A 136 -16.79 7.87 -9.98
C ARG A 136 -15.76 8.74 -9.26
N PRO A 137 -15.74 10.07 -9.48
CA PRO A 137 -14.88 10.92 -8.67
C PRO A 137 -15.26 10.75 -7.20
N LEU A 138 -14.26 10.83 -6.32
CA LEU A 138 -14.42 10.85 -4.86
C LEU A 138 -15.34 12.01 -4.47
N ARG A 139 -16.64 11.77 -4.44
CA ARG A 139 -17.65 12.74 -4.04
C ARG A 139 -18.27 12.27 -2.75
N LEU A 140 -17.90 12.93 -1.65
CA LEU A 140 -18.83 13.12 -0.56
C LEU A 140 -19.72 14.30 -0.95
N ASP A 141 -20.63 14.09 -1.89
CA ASP A 141 -21.64 15.08 -2.26
C ASP A 141 -22.84 14.91 -1.33
N LEU A 142 -22.95 15.79 -0.33
CA LEU A 142 -24.05 15.77 0.63
C LEU A 142 -25.39 16.09 -0.03
N ALA A 143 -25.40 16.64 -1.26
CA ALA A 143 -26.63 16.91 -2.00
C ALA A 143 -27.37 15.62 -2.42
N ASP A 144 -26.66 14.50 -2.55
CA ASP A 144 -27.25 13.19 -2.88
C ASP A 144 -27.97 12.53 -1.68
N TYR A 145 -27.85 13.11 -0.47
CA TYR A 145 -28.39 12.57 0.77
C TYR A 145 -29.30 13.60 1.48
N PRO A 146 -30.51 13.87 0.95
CA PRO A 146 -31.41 14.90 1.50
C PRO A 146 -31.95 14.58 2.90
N HIS A 147 -31.77 13.34 3.37
CA HIS A 147 -32.12 12.90 4.71
C HIS A 147 -30.96 13.06 5.70
N LEU A 148 -29.74 13.31 5.23
CA LEU A 148 -28.63 13.63 6.11
C LEU A 148 -28.79 15.09 6.57
N PRO A 149 -28.74 15.38 7.88
CA PRO A 149 -28.71 16.76 8.33
C PRO A 149 -27.46 17.44 7.76
N LEU A 150 -27.65 18.61 7.13
CA LEU A 150 -26.52 19.44 6.72
C LEU A 150 -25.67 19.73 7.95
N PRO A 151 -24.37 19.41 7.95
CA PRO A 151 -23.52 19.68 9.10
C PRO A 151 -23.41 21.21 9.24
N ALA A 152 -24.17 21.76 10.18
CA ALA A 152 -23.99 23.12 10.67
C ALA A 152 -22.73 23.14 11.54
N VAL A 153 -21.57 23.09 10.89
CA VAL A 153 -20.30 23.25 11.58
C VAL A 153 -20.21 24.72 11.98
N ALA A 154 -20.42 24.99 13.28
CA ALA A 154 -20.11 26.30 13.82
C ALA A 154 -18.63 26.59 13.50
N ILE A 155 -18.35 27.75 12.89
CA ILE A 155 -16.98 28.22 12.71
C ILE A 155 -16.39 28.30 14.11
N THR A 156 -15.47 27.40 14.43
CA THR A 156 -14.83 27.38 15.75
C THR A 156 -14.05 28.68 15.90
N ASP A 157 -14.44 29.51 16.87
CA ASP A 157 -13.67 30.68 17.25
C ASP A 157 -12.35 30.22 17.88
N PRO A 158 -11.19 30.44 17.23
CA PRO A 158 -9.91 30.02 17.78
C PRO A 158 -9.59 30.70 19.11
N MET A 159 -10.19 31.87 19.39
CA MET A 159 -9.96 32.61 20.63
C MET A 159 -10.57 31.93 21.85
N ALA A 160 -11.57 31.04 21.68
CA ALA A 160 -12.15 30.26 22.77
C ALA A 160 -11.13 29.30 23.42
N TYR A 161 -10.07 28.89 22.70
CA TYR A 161 -8.98 28.10 23.28
C TYR A 161 -8.15 28.88 24.32
N ASN A 162 -8.16 30.22 24.28
CA ASN A 162 -7.43 31.03 25.26
C ASN A 162 -8.02 30.90 26.67
N GLU A 163 -9.30 30.54 26.81
CA GLU A 163 -9.92 30.27 28.12
C GLU A 163 -9.33 29.02 28.80
N LEU A 164 -8.86 28.05 28.00
CA LEU A 164 -8.16 26.86 28.49
C LEU A 164 -6.73 27.18 28.99
N LEU A 165 -6.15 28.30 28.55
CA LEU A 165 -4.86 28.78 29.05
C LEU A 165 -5.01 29.52 30.38
N LEU A 166 -6.14 30.21 30.60
CA LEU A 166 -6.43 30.93 31.84
C LEU A 166 -6.75 29.96 32.99
N THR A 167 -7.45 28.86 32.72
CA THR A 167 -7.76 27.82 33.72
C THR A 167 -6.54 27.01 34.19
N ALA A 168 -5.42 27.07 33.47
CA ALA A 168 -4.16 26.43 33.90
C ALA A 168 -3.35 27.28 34.91
N VAL A 169 -3.73 28.56 35.13
CA VAL A 169 -3.02 29.48 36.03
C VAL A 169 -3.63 29.52 37.44
N GLU A 170 -4.83 28.97 37.64
CA GLU A 170 -5.51 28.88 38.95
C GLU A 170 -5.57 27.44 39.49
N ALA A 171 -4.42 26.79 39.62
CA ALA A 171 -4.28 25.60 40.47
C ALA A 171 -3.29 25.93 41.61
N PRO A 172 -3.72 25.95 42.88
CA PRO A 172 -2.84 26.14 44.04
C PRO A 172 -1.96 24.92 44.32
#